data_AF-A0A416DU00-F1
#
_entry.id   AF-A0A416DU00-F1
#
_cell.length_a   1.000
_cell.length_b   1.000
_cell.length_c   1.000
_cell.angle_alpha   90.00
_cell.angle_beta   90.00
_cell.angle_gamma   90.00
#
_symmetry.space_group_name_H-M   'P 1'
#
loop_
_entity.id
_entity.type
_entity.pdbx_description
1 polymer ?
#
loop_
_entity_poly.entity_id
_entity_poly.type
_entity_poly.pdbx_seq_one_letter_code
_entity_poly.pdbx_strand_id
1 'polypeptide(L)'
;MNKKNNLNGITCVRFNDYTDYDPNRCHNGGSYGFWTDYDRLENGKWEISYGTTADFSYCPRCGSFNDHYEGDDCCYDSGYSCGEFEQITETELLKLINEFEETDKEYIEYE
;
A
#
# COMPACT_ATOMS: atom_id res chain seq x y z
N MET A 1 -6.08 22.34 -5.82
CA MET A 1 -5.07 21.28 -5.99
C MET A 1 -4.46 21.36 -7.38
N ASN A 2 -3.14 21.23 -7.50
CA ASN A 2 -2.46 21.18 -8.80
C ASN A 2 -2.49 19.74 -9.31
N LYS A 3 -3.10 19.52 -10.47
CA LYS A 3 -3.15 18.18 -11.07
C LYS A 3 -1.75 17.74 -11.49
N LYS A 4 -1.35 16.51 -11.11
CA LYS A 4 -0.13 15.86 -11.59
C LYS A 4 -0.37 15.25 -12.98
N ASN A 5 0.60 15.43 -13.87
CA ASN A 5 0.53 14.97 -15.26
C ASN A 5 1.50 13.82 -15.60
N ASN A 6 2.49 13.55 -14.73
CA ASN A 6 3.43 12.43 -14.83
C ASN A 6 4.07 12.15 -13.47
N LEU A 7 4.71 10.98 -13.35
CA LEU A 7 5.43 10.54 -12.14
C LEU A 7 6.94 10.38 -12.39
N ASN A 8 7.52 11.24 -13.23
CA ASN A 8 8.93 11.16 -13.59
C ASN A 8 9.83 11.36 -12.36
N GLY A 9 10.74 10.40 -12.15
CA GLY A 9 11.69 10.43 -11.03
C GLY A 9 11.10 9.98 -9.69
N ILE A 10 9.81 9.61 -9.66
CA ILE A 10 9.16 9.03 -8.48
C ILE A 10 9.29 7.51 -8.58
N THR A 11 9.66 6.89 -7.47
CA THR A 11 9.86 5.45 -7.33
C THR A 11 8.76 4.81 -6.49
N CYS A 12 8.20 5.55 -5.52
CA CYS A 12 7.06 5.11 -4.74
C CYS A 12 6.04 6.25 -4.56
N VAL A 13 4.76 5.91 -4.60
CA VAL A 13 3.67 6.79 -4.15
C VAL A 13 2.94 6.07 -3.03
N ARG A 14 2.84 6.70 -1.85
CA ARG A 14 2.15 6.13 -0.69
C ARG A 14 0.90 6.92 -0.38
N PHE A 15 -0.24 6.25 -0.31
CA PHE A 15 -1.49 6.81 0.18
C PHE A 15 -1.67 6.41 1.63
N ASN A 16 -1.57 7.38 2.53
CA ASN A 16 -1.73 7.19 3.96
C ASN A 16 -3.19 7.42 4.35
N ASP A 17 -3.75 6.54 5.18
CA ASP A 17 -5.04 6.68 5.86
C ASP A 17 -4.86 6.45 7.36
N TYR A 18 -4.86 7.56 8.11
CA TYR A 18 -4.79 7.59 9.57
C TYR A 18 -6.10 8.05 10.19
N THR A 19 -7.23 7.93 9.48
CA THR A 19 -8.55 8.41 9.94
C THR A 19 -8.90 7.86 11.33
N ASP A 20 -8.72 6.55 11.51
CA ASP A 20 -9.01 5.80 12.72
C ASP A 20 -7.78 5.52 13.60
N TYR A 21 -6.62 6.09 13.26
CA TYR A 21 -5.39 5.89 14.03
C TYR A 21 -5.45 6.58 15.40
N ASP A 22 -5.12 5.81 16.45
CA ASP A 22 -4.85 6.34 17.78
C ASP A 22 -3.49 5.81 18.24
N PRO A 23 -2.50 6.68 18.52
CA PRO A 23 -1.16 6.26 18.92
C PRO A 23 -1.13 5.42 20.20
N ASN A 24 -2.17 5.45 21.03
CA ASN A 24 -2.26 4.63 22.24
C ASN A 24 -2.88 3.24 21.99
N ARG A 25 -3.38 2.99 20.78
CA ARG A 25 -4.13 1.78 20.40
C ARG A 25 -3.67 1.18 19.07
N CYS A 26 -2.64 1.75 18.46
CA CYS A 26 -2.19 1.42 17.12
C CYS A 26 -1.46 0.09 16.99
N HIS A 27 -1.21 -0.63 18.09
CA HIS A 27 -0.53 -1.92 18.10
C HIS A 27 -1.51 -3.09 18.19
N ASN A 28 -2.41 -3.06 19.18
CA ASN A 28 -3.35 -4.13 19.47
C ASN A 28 -4.75 -3.65 19.91
N GLY A 29 -5.00 -2.34 19.87
CA GLY A 29 -6.18 -1.70 20.43
C GLY A 29 -7.31 -1.44 19.43
N GLY A 30 -7.15 -1.83 18.16
CA GLY A 30 -8.17 -1.71 17.12
C GLY A 30 -8.26 -0.36 16.41
N SER A 31 -7.27 0.52 16.57
CA SER A 31 -7.25 1.87 15.99
C SER A 31 -5.93 2.07 15.24
N TYR A 32 -5.87 1.51 14.03
CA TYR A 32 -4.65 1.40 13.22
C TYR A 32 -4.61 2.46 12.12
N GLY A 33 -3.40 2.80 11.70
CA GLY A 33 -3.18 3.49 10.43
C GLY A 33 -2.99 2.46 9.34
N PHE A 34 -3.39 2.81 8.13
CA PHE A 34 -3.21 2.01 6.93
C PHE A 34 -2.51 2.83 5.87
N TRP A 35 -1.84 2.14 4.96
CA TRP A 35 -1.33 2.77 3.76
C TRP A 35 -1.37 1.82 2.59
N THR A 36 -1.43 2.40 1.40
CA THR A 36 -1.29 1.70 0.13
C THR A 36 -0.09 2.27 -0.61
N ASP A 37 0.88 1.41 -0.90
CA ASP A 37 2.07 1.75 -1.64
C ASP A 37 1.90 1.37 -3.11
N TYR A 38 2.35 2.27 -3.97
CA TYR A 38 2.47 2.07 -5.39
C TYR A 38 3.95 2.14 -5.73
N ASP A 39 4.57 0.99 -5.99
CA ASP A 39 6.00 0.87 -6.27
C ASP A 39 6.25 0.74 -7.77
N ARG A 40 7.17 1.54 -8.31
CA ARG A 40 7.44 1.58 -9.74
C ARG A 40 8.21 0.36 -10.20
N LEU A 41 7.64 -0.38 -11.14
CA LEU A 41 8.26 -1.55 -11.77
C LEU A 41 9.08 -1.17 -13.02
N GLU A 42 10.06 -2.01 -13.36
CA GLU A 42 10.88 -1.84 -14.57
C GLU A 42 10.06 -1.84 -15.87
N ASN A 43 8.90 -2.51 -15.86
CA ASN A 43 7.97 -2.57 -16.99
C ASN A 43 7.12 -1.29 -17.17
N GLY A 44 7.31 -0.27 -16.31
CA GLY A 44 6.58 1.00 -16.33
C GLY A 44 5.19 0.96 -15.68
N LYS A 45 4.79 -0.16 -15.08
CA LYS A 45 3.62 -0.27 -14.22
C LYS A 45 3.99 0.01 -12.76
N TRP A 46 2.97 0.04 -11.92
CA TRP A 46 3.07 0.24 -10.48
C TRP A 46 2.48 -0.97 -9.78
N GLU A 47 3.25 -1.59 -8.90
CA GLU A 47 2.79 -2.67 -8.02
C GLU A 47 2.11 -2.09 -6.80
N ILE A 48 0.99 -2.67 -6.37
CA ILE A 48 0.22 -2.23 -5.21
C ILE A 48 0.57 -3.12 -4.02
N SER A 49 0.97 -2.52 -2.91
CA SER A 49 1.09 -3.22 -1.63
C SER A 49 0.40 -2.47 -0.50
N TYR A 50 0.01 -3.20 0.54
CA TYR A 50 -0.75 -2.67 1.67
C TYR A 50 0.05 -2.78 2.96
N GLY A 51 -0.05 -1.78 3.82
CA GLY A 51 0.55 -1.81 5.15
C GLY A 51 -0.38 -1.29 6.24
N THR A 52 -0.01 -1.61 7.47
CA THR A 52 -0.74 -1.18 8.66
C THR A 52 0.22 -0.95 9.82
N THR A 53 -0.16 -0.07 10.76
CA THR A 53 0.59 0.13 12.01
C THR A 53 0.41 -1.02 13.01
N ALA A 54 -0.53 -1.93 12.77
CA ALA A 54 -0.84 -3.01 13.68
C ALA A 54 0.33 -4.00 13.81
N ASP A 55 0.51 -4.56 15.01
CA ASP A 55 1.57 -5.55 15.27
C ASP A 55 1.16 -6.99 14.84
N PHE A 56 0.05 -7.14 14.12
CA PHE A 56 -0.48 -8.42 13.66
C PHE A 56 -0.05 -8.75 12.24
N SER A 57 -0.10 -10.04 11.89
CA SER A 57 0.08 -10.47 10.49
C SER A 57 -0.93 -9.76 9.59
N TYR A 58 -0.40 -9.03 8.62
CA TYR A 58 -1.16 -8.29 7.63
C TYR A 58 -0.58 -8.60 6.26
N CYS A 59 -1.41 -9.12 5.36
CA CYS A 59 -0.94 -9.53 4.04
C CYS A 59 -0.73 -8.28 3.16
N PRO A 60 0.50 -7.98 2.72
CA PRO A 60 0.77 -6.83 1.87
C PRO A 60 0.19 -6.97 0.46
N ARG A 61 -0.28 -8.16 0.06
CA ARG A 61 -0.86 -8.35 -1.29
C ARG A 61 -2.34 -8.03 -1.36
N CYS A 62 -3.10 -8.33 -0.30
CA CYS A 62 -4.56 -8.22 -0.32
C CYS A 62 -5.13 -7.39 0.83
N GLY A 63 -4.27 -6.82 1.69
CA GLY A 63 -4.69 -5.90 2.74
C GLY A 63 -5.56 -6.51 3.84
N SER A 64 -5.43 -7.82 4.09
CA SER A 64 -6.20 -8.53 5.11
C SER A 64 -5.35 -8.93 6.31
N PHE A 65 -5.93 -8.88 7.51
CA PHE A 65 -5.38 -9.43 8.75
C PHE A 65 -5.37 -10.97 8.77
N ASN A 66 -4.66 -11.57 7.83
CA ASN A 66 -4.39 -12.99 7.75
C ASN A 66 -2.99 -13.15 7.17
N ASP A 67 -2.24 -14.10 7.71
CA ASP A 67 -1.00 -14.51 7.08
C ASP A 67 -1.34 -15.44 5.92
N HIS A 68 -1.23 -14.91 4.70
CA HIS A 68 -1.36 -15.71 3.48
C HIS A 68 0.01 -16.17 2.97
N TYR A 69 1.09 -15.89 3.69
CA TYR A 69 2.41 -16.34 3.30
C TYR A 69 2.51 -17.86 3.49
N GLU A 70 2.64 -18.56 2.37
CA GLU A 70 2.87 -19.99 2.32
C GLU A 70 4.32 -20.20 1.88
N GLY A 71 5.20 -20.33 2.87
CA GLY A 71 6.61 -20.66 2.66
C GLY A 71 7.07 -21.54 3.80
N ASP A 72 7.29 -22.83 3.52
CA ASP A 72 7.99 -23.73 4.43
C ASP A 72 9.51 -23.58 4.20
N ASP A 73 10.32 -23.94 5.20
CA ASP A 73 11.80 -23.80 5.22
C ASP A 73 12.52 -24.70 4.17
N CYS A 74 11.79 -25.19 3.16
CA CYS A 74 12.27 -26.12 2.13
C CYS A 74 11.80 -25.76 0.70
N CYS A 75 12.68 -25.05 0.01
CA CYS A 75 13.08 -25.18 -1.40
C CYS A 75 12.09 -25.10 -2.58
N TYR A 76 10.77 -25.24 -2.48
CA TYR A 76 9.92 -25.18 -3.68
C TYR A 76 8.56 -24.50 -3.42
N ASP A 77 8.44 -23.28 -3.95
CA ASP A 77 7.31 -22.32 -3.89
C ASP A 77 7.06 -21.63 -2.54
N SER A 78 7.88 -20.61 -2.24
CA SER A 78 7.52 -19.55 -1.30
C SER A 78 6.66 -18.50 -2.00
N GLY A 79 5.46 -18.24 -1.49
CA GLY A 79 4.53 -17.28 -2.10
C GLY A 79 3.43 -16.84 -1.14
N TYR A 80 2.44 -16.14 -1.68
CA TYR A 80 1.23 -15.83 -0.93
C TYR A 80 0.05 -16.50 -1.62
N SER A 81 -0.77 -17.24 -0.88
CA SER A 81 -1.89 -17.98 -1.46
C SER A 81 -3.04 -17.10 -1.97
N CYS A 82 -3.04 -15.82 -1.61
CA CYS A 82 -3.96 -14.83 -2.16
C CYS A 82 -3.63 -14.38 -3.59
N GLY A 83 -2.55 -14.89 -4.19
CA GLY A 83 -2.16 -14.62 -5.57
C GLY A 83 -0.99 -13.64 -5.70
N GLU A 84 -0.88 -13.02 -6.87
CA GLU A 84 0.15 -12.01 -7.16
C GLU A 84 -0.25 -10.62 -6.69
N PHE A 85 0.72 -9.73 -6.56
CA PHE A 85 0.45 -8.32 -6.29
C PHE A 85 -0.33 -7.69 -7.45
N GLU A 86 -1.29 -6.84 -7.11
CA GLU A 86 -2.03 -6.08 -8.12
C GLU A 86 -1.10 -5.05 -8.77
N GLN A 87 -1.31 -4.79 -10.06
CA GLN A 87 -0.53 -3.81 -10.80
C GLN A 87 -1.45 -2.85 -11.55
N ILE A 88 -1.12 -1.57 -11.51
CA ILE A 88 -1.82 -0.52 -12.25
C ILE A 88 -0.87 0.24 -13.18
N THR A 89 -1.45 0.90 -14.17
CA THR A 89 -0.72 1.79 -15.06
C THR A 89 -0.47 3.15 -14.42
N GLU A 90 0.54 3.88 -14.90
CA GLU A 90 0.76 5.26 -14.47
C GLU A 90 -0.47 6.16 -14.71
N THR A 91 -1.26 5.89 -15.75
CA THR A 91 -2.48 6.67 -16.03
C THR A 91 -3.56 6.43 -14.98
N GLU A 92 -3.71 5.20 -14.48
CA GLU A 92 -4.65 4.88 -13.41
C GLU A 92 -4.20 5.51 -12.09
N LEU A 93 -2.90 5.39 -11.75
CA LEU A 93 -2.35 6.01 -10.55
C LEU A 93 -2.49 7.55 -10.58
N LEU A 94 -2.23 8.18 -11.71
CA LEU A 94 -2.45 9.62 -11.87
C LEU A 94 -3.90 10.03 -11.68
N LYS A 95 -4.88 9.19 -12.08
CA LYS A 95 -6.29 9.48 -11.79
C LYS A 95 -6.55 9.44 -10.29
N LEU A 96 -6.09 8.39 -9.60
CA LEU A 96 -6.21 8.27 -8.15
C LEU A 96 -5.62 9.48 -7.44
N ILE A 97 -4.39 9.86 -7.77
CA ILE A 97 -3.71 11.04 -7.19
C ILE A 97 -4.50 12.33 -7.43
N ASN A 98 -5.06 12.50 -8.64
CA ASN A 98 -5.76 13.74 -9.01
C ASN A 98 -7.19 13.84 -8.47
N GLU A 99 -7.79 12.71 -8.09
CA GLU A 99 -9.12 12.61 -7.51
C GLU A 99 -9.08 12.55 -5.97
N PHE A 100 -7.92 12.27 -5.39
CA PHE A 100 -7.72 12.21 -3.95
C PHE A 100 -7.76 13.60 -3.31
N GLU A 101 -8.53 13.72 -2.22
CA GLU A 101 -8.62 14.93 -1.41
C GLU A 101 -7.84 14.73 -0.12
N GLU A 102 -6.67 15.36 -0.01
CA GLU A 102 -5.83 15.28 1.19
C GLU A 102 -6.48 15.99 2.38
N THR A 103 -6.35 15.37 3.55
CA THR A 103 -6.73 15.89 4.86
C THR A 103 -5.54 15.79 5.82
N ASP A 104 -5.69 16.27 7.07
CA ASP A 104 -4.65 16.11 8.10
C ASP A 104 -4.38 14.64 8.46
N LYS A 105 -5.25 13.71 8.06
CA LYS A 105 -5.16 12.28 8.36
C LYS A 105 -4.97 11.40 7.13
N GLU A 106 -5.36 11.90 5.96
CA GLU A 106 -5.31 11.17 4.70
C GLU A 106 -4.46 11.97 3.72
N TYR A 107 -3.30 11.46 3.33
CA TYR A 107 -2.35 12.24 2.53
C TYR A 107 -1.47 11.36 1.64
N ILE A 108 -0.90 11.96 0.59
CA ILE A 108 -0.04 11.26 -0.35
C ILE A 108 1.42 11.64 -0.10
N GLU A 109 2.28 10.64 0.03
CA GLU A 109 3.74 10.78 0.05
C GLU A 109 4.34 10.32 -1.28
N TYR A 110 5.45 10.95 -1.67
CA TYR A 110 6.17 10.64 -2.91
C TYR A 110 7.66 10.46 -2.59
N GLU A 111 8.23 9.32 -2.97
CA GLU A 111 9.65 8.98 -2.80
C GLU A 111 10.40 8.84 -4.13
#